data_AF-A0A7S0UTS2-F1
#
_entry.id   AF-A0A7S0UTS2-F1
#
_cell.length_a   1.000
_cell.length_b   1.000
_cell.length_c   1.000
_cell.angle_alpha   90.00
_cell.angle_beta   90.00
_cell.angle_gamma   90.00
#
_symmetry.space_group_name_H-M   'P 1'
#
loop_
_entity.id
_entity.type
_entity.pdbx_description
1 polymer ?
#
loop_
_entity_poly.entity_id
_entity_poly.type
_entity_poly.pdbx_seq_one_letter_code
_entity_poly.pdbx_strand_id
1 'polypeptide(L)'
;MRNIYIFILLCFVFLPLILGDDTINIEQQRSSQLHNTSLNFPFFAKPPPPRVNPAPSAPKKTLFDYYVFSSYWPPALVDPTLQGRVKILISKGQVSGGFWTHGLWPSKYAGLAPENCTTPGGPMAFDLSILGPLAPALMYHLRPPSPSVQIPKISIFWSHEWDKHGTCTIDPSPALSRLPLDASSPSIGSLTSTANEAQLSYFLNILKASRTYDIATTLRLAGIVSSSTASYTLSQVISALITEYGSAFAPSSLTCRTVNVT
;
A
#
# COMPACT_ATOMS: atom_id res chain seq x y z
N MET A 1 5.50 -16.07 4.50
CA MET A 1 5.05 -14.75 3.97
C MET A 1 6.29 -13.89 3.76
N ARG A 2 6.32 -13.02 2.75
CA ARG A 2 7.45 -12.09 2.53
C ARG A 2 7.38 -10.92 3.51
N ASN A 3 8.47 -10.17 3.65
CA ASN A 3 8.50 -8.93 4.42
C ASN A 3 7.49 -7.93 3.87
N ILE A 4 6.75 -7.27 4.76
CA ILE A 4 5.85 -6.16 4.45
C ILE A 4 6.42 -4.93 5.14
N TYR A 5 6.70 -3.89 4.33
CA TYR A 5 7.02 -2.54 4.76
C TYR A 5 5.79 -1.68 4.55
N ILE A 6 5.70 -0.55 5.24
CA ILE A 6 4.49 0.28 5.21
C ILE A 6 4.83 1.70 4.73
N PHE A 7 3.97 2.21 3.86
CA PHE A 7 3.94 3.58 3.40
C PHE A 7 2.64 4.20 3.92
N ILE A 8 2.75 5.26 4.72
CA ILE A 8 1.56 5.91 5.30
C ILE A 8 1.53 7.35 4.86
N LEU A 9 0.47 7.72 4.13
CA LEU A 9 0.14 9.10 3.87
C LEU A 9 -0.59 9.69 5.09
N LEU A 10 0.15 10.43 5.91
CA LEU A 10 -0.30 11.05 7.15
C LEU A 10 -0.39 12.56 6.97
N CYS A 11 -1.42 13.21 7.53
CA CYS A 11 -1.35 14.64 7.79
C CYS A 11 -2.26 15.13 8.92
N PHE A 12 -1.77 16.15 9.65
CA PHE A 12 -2.47 16.97 10.64
C PHE A 12 -2.46 18.46 10.21
N VAL A 13 -3.21 19.32 10.91
CA VAL A 13 -3.67 20.67 10.47
C VAL A 13 -3.84 21.57 11.72
N PHE A 14 -3.41 22.85 11.80
CA PHE A 14 -2.59 23.73 10.93
C PHE A 14 -2.30 25.06 11.68
N LEU A 15 -1.07 25.61 11.72
CA LEU A 15 -0.71 27.06 11.86
C LEU A 15 0.84 27.23 11.75
N PRO A 16 1.39 28.45 11.54
CA PRO A 16 2.49 28.65 10.59
C PRO A 16 3.83 28.09 11.07
N LEU A 17 4.61 27.53 10.14
CA LEU A 17 6.05 27.44 10.33
C LEU A 17 6.61 28.86 10.47
N ILE A 18 7.18 29.17 11.63
CA ILE A 18 8.27 30.13 11.68
C ILE A 18 9.43 29.46 10.94
N LEU A 19 9.95 30.16 9.92
CA LEU A 19 10.95 29.64 8.99
C LEU A 19 12.25 29.30 9.72
N GLY A 20 12.71 28.05 9.52
CA GLY A 20 14.07 27.59 9.74
C GLY A 20 14.38 26.61 8.61
N ASP A 21 15.36 26.94 7.79
CA ASP A 21 15.61 26.43 6.42
C ASP A 21 15.31 24.93 6.17
N ASP A 22 14.32 24.66 5.32
CA ASP A 22 14.41 23.83 4.11
C ASP A 22 13.01 23.58 3.52
N THR A 23 12.65 24.33 2.47
CA THR A 23 11.33 24.25 1.82
C THR A 23 11.28 23.21 0.70
N ILE A 24 10.62 22.08 0.93
CA ILE A 24 10.29 21.12 -0.13
C ILE A 24 8.93 21.47 -0.73
N ASN A 25 8.94 22.05 -1.94
CA ASN A 25 7.75 22.50 -2.64
C ASN A 25 7.17 21.37 -3.52
N ILE A 26 5.93 20.95 -3.27
CA ILE A 26 5.34 19.72 -3.84
C ILE A 26 4.61 20.02 -5.17
N GLU A 27 5.35 20.30 -6.24
CA GLU A 27 4.79 20.23 -7.61
C GLU A 27 5.81 19.88 -8.72
N GLN A 28 7.10 19.66 -8.41
CA GLN A 28 8.16 19.60 -9.45
C GLN A 28 9.10 18.38 -9.41
N GLN A 29 8.58 17.18 -9.10
CA GLN A 29 9.37 15.94 -9.13
C GLN A 29 8.98 14.91 -10.21
N ARG A 30 8.29 15.36 -11.27
CA ARG A 30 8.33 14.66 -12.57
C ARG A 30 9.09 15.50 -13.59
N SER A 31 10.25 14.95 -14.02
CA SER A 31 11.02 15.36 -15.20
C SER A 31 11.93 16.60 -15.12
N SER A 32 13.01 16.54 -14.35
CA SER A 32 14.35 17.05 -14.76
C SER A 32 15.47 16.69 -13.75
N GLN A 33 16.69 16.46 -14.27
CA GLN A 33 18.00 16.48 -13.59
C GLN A 33 18.21 15.51 -12.39
N LEU A 34 19.26 14.68 -12.30
CA LEU A 34 20.56 14.67 -12.99
C LEU A 34 21.31 16.01 -12.90
N HIS A 35 21.58 16.49 -11.68
CA HIS A 35 22.96 16.63 -11.17
C HIS A 35 23.03 17.29 -9.78
N ASN A 36 23.63 16.55 -8.83
CA ASN A 36 24.59 16.98 -7.81
C ASN A 36 24.37 18.32 -7.06
N THR A 37 23.61 18.29 -5.96
CA THR A 37 23.96 18.99 -4.71
C THR A 37 23.67 18.07 -3.52
N SER A 38 24.63 17.93 -2.60
CA SER A 38 24.48 17.07 -1.42
C SER A 38 24.00 17.88 -0.22
N LEU A 39 22.88 17.47 0.38
CA LEU A 39 22.55 17.79 1.77
C LEU A 39 22.60 16.49 2.59
N ASN A 40 23.66 16.36 3.39
CA ASN A 40 23.91 15.17 4.21
C ASN A 40 23.03 15.19 5.48
N PHE A 41 21.83 14.65 5.37
CA PHE A 41 21.18 14.07 6.54
C PHE A 41 21.92 12.78 6.95
N PRO A 42 22.00 12.44 8.25
CA PRO A 42 22.60 11.18 8.66
C PRO A 42 21.82 10.04 8.04
N PHE A 43 22.47 9.31 7.14
CA PHE A 43 21.92 8.10 6.53
C PHE A 43 21.51 7.14 7.65
N PHE A 44 20.21 6.99 7.89
CA PHE A 44 19.71 5.79 8.54
C PHE A 44 20.08 4.62 7.62
N ALA A 45 21.09 3.86 8.05
CA ALA A 45 21.65 2.79 7.26
C ALA A 45 20.53 1.84 6.83
N LYS A 46 20.53 1.48 5.54
CA LYS A 46 19.68 0.43 5.00
C LYS A 46 19.77 -0.78 5.93
N PRO A 47 18.65 -1.38 6.39
CA PRO A 47 18.70 -2.49 7.34
C PRO A 47 19.64 -3.57 6.80
N PRO A 48 20.55 -4.11 7.64
CA PRO A 48 21.58 -5.01 7.16
C PRO A 48 20.93 -6.23 6.49
N PRO A 49 21.49 -6.71 5.36
CA PRO A 49 20.98 -7.94 4.75
C PRO A 49 21.04 -9.07 5.78
N PRO A 50 20.06 -10.00 5.78
CA PRO A 50 20.06 -11.13 6.70
C PRO A 50 21.39 -11.91 6.57
N ARG A 51 21.96 -12.30 7.70
CA ARG A 51 23.28 -12.92 7.80
C ARG A 51 23.31 -14.18 6.91
N VAL A 52 24.23 -14.20 5.94
CA VAL A 52 24.28 -15.26 4.91
C VAL A 52 24.85 -16.54 5.51
N ASN A 53 23.97 -17.51 5.78
CA ASN A 53 24.34 -18.91 5.96
C ASN A 53 24.72 -19.52 4.59
N PRO A 54 25.54 -20.59 4.54
CA PRO A 54 26.11 -21.12 3.30
C PRO A 54 25.05 -21.47 2.25
N ALA A 55 25.45 -21.31 0.98
CA ALA A 55 24.56 -21.07 -0.15
C ALA A 55 23.41 -22.09 -0.31
N PRO A 56 22.14 -21.64 -0.17
CA PRO A 56 21.01 -22.34 -0.76
C PRO A 56 21.13 -22.32 -2.29
N SER A 57 20.39 -23.21 -2.95
CA SER A 57 20.23 -23.22 -4.41
C SER A 57 19.91 -21.81 -4.95
N ALA A 58 20.48 -21.49 -6.13
CA ALA A 58 20.45 -20.16 -6.73
C ALA A 58 19.09 -19.47 -6.54
N PRO A 59 19.04 -18.27 -5.94
CA PRO A 59 17.80 -17.69 -5.44
C PRO A 59 16.79 -17.55 -6.57
N LYS A 60 15.59 -18.11 -6.38
CA LYS A 60 14.47 -17.94 -7.31
C LYS A 60 14.29 -16.44 -7.55
N LYS A 61 14.55 -15.98 -8.77
CA LYS A 61 14.49 -14.57 -9.14
C LYS A 61 13.02 -14.13 -9.23
N THR A 62 12.49 -13.66 -8.12
CA THR A 62 11.09 -13.22 -8.01
C THR A 62 10.93 -11.80 -8.53
N LEU A 63 9.72 -11.43 -8.98
CA LEU A 63 9.45 -10.10 -9.55
C LEU A 63 9.68 -8.94 -8.57
N PHE A 64 9.56 -9.21 -7.27
CA PHE A 64 9.70 -8.24 -6.18
C PHE A 64 10.36 -8.86 -4.95
N ASP A 65 10.84 -8.01 -4.04
CA ASP A 65 11.53 -8.42 -2.81
C ASP A 65 10.59 -8.36 -1.59
N TYR A 66 9.79 -7.29 -1.50
CA TYR A 66 8.91 -7.00 -0.37
C TYR A 66 7.62 -6.29 -0.80
N TYR A 67 6.63 -6.22 0.08
CA TYR A 67 5.42 -5.42 -0.15
C TYR A 67 5.50 -4.05 0.52
N VAL A 68 4.93 -3.03 -0.12
CA VAL A 68 4.58 -1.74 0.50
C VAL A 68 3.08 -1.72 0.78
N PHE A 69 2.66 -1.84 2.04
CA PHE A 69 1.28 -1.56 2.42
C PHE A 69 1.06 -0.06 2.43
N SER A 70 0.21 0.44 1.55
CA SER A 70 -0.07 1.86 1.38
C SER A 70 -1.41 2.20 2.03
N SER A 71 -1.43 3.18 2.94
CA SER A 71 -2.64 3.67 3.60
C SER A 71 -2.63 5.19 3.75
N TYR A 72 -3.80 5.81 3.88
CA TYR A 72 -3.95 7.26 4.03
C TYR A 72 -4.99 7.66 5.07
N TRP A 73 -4.82 8.85 5.63
CA TRP A 73 -5.81 9.50 6.50
C TRP A 73 -6.92 10.15 5.66
N PRO A 74 -8.20 9.72 5.76
CA PRO A 74 -9.25 10.21 4.85
C PRO A 74 -9.48 11.73 4.88
N PRO A 75 -9.43 12.43 6.04
CA PRO A 75 -9.49 13.89 6.09
C PRO A 75 -8.40 14.63 5.29
N ALA A 76 -7.25 14.01 5.02
CA ALA A 76 -6.15 14.63 4.27
C ALA A 76 -6.28 14.47 2.73
N LEU A 77 -7.09 13.53 2.25
CA LEU A 77 -7.25 13.24 0.81
C LEU A 77 -8.65 13.38 0.25
N VAL A 78 -9.69 13.11 1.04
CA VAL A 78 -11.08 13.27 0.59
C VAL A 78 -11.37 14.76 0.42
N ASP A 79 -12.07 15.11 -0.66
CA ASP A 79 -12.56 16.46 -0.95
C ASP A 79 -13.21 17.10 0.31
N PRO A 80 -12.80 18.32 0.71
CA PRO A 80 -13.36 19.03 1.87
C PRO A 80 -14.89 19.08 1.89
N THR A 81 -15.53 19.27 0.73
CA THR A 81 -17.00 19.33 0.59
C THR A 81 -17.69 17.98 0.89
N LEU A 82 -16.95 16.87 0.82
CA LEU A 82 -17.46 15.52 1.05
C LEU A 82 -17.18 14.99 2.47
N GLN A 83 -16.43 15.72 3.29
CA GLN A 83 -16.06 15.31 4.66
C GLN A 83 -17.30 15.07 5.55
N GLY A 84 -18.35 15.88 5.40
CA GLY A 84 -19.62 15.65 6.11
C GLY A 84 -20.27 14.31 5.77
N ARG A 85 -20.20 13.88 4.50
CA ARG A 85 -20.70 12.56 4.07
C ARG A 85 -19.83 11.43 4.64
N VAL A 86 -18.51 11.59 4.66
CA VAL A 86 -17.60 10.61 5.27
C VAL A 86 -17.90 10.41 6.76
N LYS A 87 -18.11 11.49 7.53
CA LYS A 87 -18.50 11.41 8.95
C LYS A 87 -19.78 10.59 9.16
N ILE A 88 -20.79 10.74 8.30
CA ILE A 88 -22.04 9.97 8.34
C ILE A 88 -21.83 8.48 8.02
N LEU A 89 -20.90 8.15 7.11
CA LEU A 89 -20.57 6.76 6.78
C LEU A 89 -19.81 6.07 7.93
N ILE A 90 -18.92 6.81 8.60
CA ILE A 90 -18.19 6.33 9.79
C ILE A 90 -19.18 6.05 10.93
N SER A 91 -20.09 6.98 11.24
CA SER A 91 -21.06 6.79 12.33
C SER A 91 -22.07 5.66 12.08
N LYS A 92 -22.31 5.31 10.82
CA LYS A 92 -23.09 4.12 10.41
C LYS A 92 -22.27 2.83 10.32
N GLY A 93 -20.98 2.85 10.64
CA GLY A 93 -20.09 1.68 10.52
C GLY A 93 -19.86 1.19 9.09
N GLN A 94 -20.13 2.02 8.07
CA GLN A 94 -20.03 1.63 6.65
C GLN A 94 -18.60 1.74 6.11
N VAL A 95 -17.73 2.50 6.79
CA VAL A 95 -16.31 2.70 6.45
C VAL A 95 -15.49 2.82 7.74
N SER A 96 -14.19 2.55 7.65
CA SER A 96 -13.26 2.77 8.77
C SER A 96 -13.26 4.24 9.23
N GLY A 97 -13.32 4.45 10.55
CA GLY A 97 -13.05 5.76 11.17
C GLY A 97 -11.56 6.06 11.34
N GLY A 98 -10.70 5.09 11.06
CA GLY A 98 -9.26 5.21 11.05
C GLY A 98 -8.69 5.48 9.65
N PHE A 99 -7.49 4.96 9.39
CA PHE A 99 -6.87 5.00 8.08
C PHE A 99 -7.63 4.13 7.08
N TRP A 100 -7.63 4.53 5.81
CA TRP A 100 -8.11 3.72 4.70
C TRP A 100 -6.91 3.19 3.91
N THR A 101 -6.99 1.94 3.49
CA THR A 101 -5.95 1.30 2.68
C THR A 101 -6.08 1.74 1.24
N HIS A 102 -4.94 2.15 0.67
CA HIS A 102 -4.78 2.40 -0.76
C HIS A 102 -4.46 1.09 -1.49
N GLY A 103 -3.49 0.31 -1.02
CA GLY A 103 -3.07 -0.90 -1.71
C GLY A 103 -1.92 -1.64 -1.02
N LEU A 104 -1.42 -2.69 -1.68
CA LEU A 104 -0.32 -3.51 -1.20
C LEU A 104 0.65 -3.78 -2.36
N TRP A 105 1.70 -2.98 -2.49
CA TRP A 105 2.45 -2.85 -3.72
C TRP A 105 3.74 -3.68 -3.73
N PRO A 106 3.90 -4.69 -4.61
CA PRO A 106 5.18 -5.36 -4.86
C PRO A 106 6.30 -4.36 -5.12
N SER A 107 7.41 -4.46 -4.38
CA SER A 107 8.50 -3.48 -4.38
C SER A 107 9.87 -4.17 -4.29
N LYS A 108 10.94 -3.44 -4.67
CA LYS A 108 12.32 -3.95 -4.68
C LYS A 108 13.25 -3.10 -3.81
N TYR A 109 14.30 -3.73 -3.27
CA TYR A 109 15.36 -3.05 -2.53
C TYR A 109 16.29 -2.22 -3.42
N ALA A 110 16.22 -2.40 -4.74
CA ALA A 110 16.97 -1.64 -5.74
C ALA A 110 16.24 -1.67 -7.11
N GLY A 111 16.33 -0.57 -7.86
CA GLY A 111 15.64 -0.41 -9.14
C GLY A 111 14.13 -0.19 -9.00
N LEU A 112 13.43 -0.17 -10.12
CA LEU A 112 11.99 0.09 -10.16
C LEU A 112 11.17 -1.11 -9.62
N ALA A 113 10.15 -0.78 -8.82
CA ALA A 113 9.07 -1.70 -8.47
C ALA A 113 8.40 -2.24 -9.74
N PRO A 114 8.00 -3.53 -9.78
CA PRO A 114 7.26 -4.06 -10.91
C PRO A 114 5.83 -3.48 -10.92
N GLU A 115 5.36 -3.08 -12.09
CA GLU A 115 3.99 -2.62 -12.32
C GLU A 115 3.45 -3.20 -13.63
N ASN A 116 2.14 -3.39 -13.73
CA ASN A 116 1.42 -3.84 -14.94
C ASN A 116 1.95 -5.17 -15.51
N CYS A 117 2.12 -6.17 -14.65
CA CYS A 117 2.74 -7.44 -15.04
C CYS A 117 1.80 -8.33 -15.88
N THR A 118 2.39 -9.10 -16.78
CA THR A 118 1.68 -10.07 -17.64
C THR A 118 2.23 -11.47 -17.47
N THR A 119 1.48 -12.48 -17.90
CA THR A 119 1.93 -13.88 -18.01
C THR A 119 2.20 -14.23 -19.47
N PRO A 120 2.79 -15.41 -19.77
CA PRO A 120 2.84 -15.91 -21.14
C PRO A 120 1.47 -16.06 -21.81
N GLY A 121 0.38 -16.18 -21.03
CA GLY A 121 -1.01 -16.18 -21.52
C GLY A 121 -1.61 -14.79 -21.75
N GLY A 122 -0.85 -13.71 -21.50
CA GLY A 122 -1.30 -12.32 -21.67
C GLY A 122 -1.58 -11.57 -20.36
N PRO A 123 -2.30 -10.43 -20.44
CA PRO A 123 -2.73 -9.67 -19.27
C PRO A 123 -3.82 -10.41 -18.49
N MET A 124 -3.83 -10.24 -17.18
CA MET A 124 -4.81 -10.87 -16.29
C MET A 124 -5.82 -9.81 -15.87
N ALA A 125 -6.94 -9.74 -16.59
CA ALA A 125 -7.98 -8.75 -16.31
C ALA A 125 -8.59 -8.94 -14.92
N PHE A 126 -8.92 -7.84 -14.26
CA PHE A 126 -9.69 -7.85 -13.02
C PHE A 126 -11.10 -8.43 -13.22
N ASP A 127 -11.49 -9.41 -12.40
CA ASP A 127 -12.85 -9.95 -12.33
C ASP A 127 -13.46 -9.77 -10.93
N LEU A 128 -14.44 -8.86 -10.85
CA LEU A 128 -15.18 -8.54 -9.63
C LEU A 128 -15.92 -9.74 -9.02
N SER A 129 -16.34 -10.72 -9.83
CA SER A 129 -17.18 -11.83 -9.37
C SER A 129 -16.45 -12.73 -8.37
N ILE A 130 -15.13 -12.90 -8.55
CA ILE A 130 -14.23 -13.70 -7.70
C ILE A 130 -14.17 -13.14 -6.26
N LEU A 131 -14.37 -11.83 -6.08
CA LEU A 131 -14.31 -11.22 -4.76
C LEU A 131 -15.47 -11.63 -3.87
N GLY A 132 -16.64 -11.95 -4.46
CA GLY A 132 -17.83 -12.46 -3.77
C GLY A 132 -18.05 -11.90 -2.36
N PRO A 133 -17.95 -12.70 -1.29
CA PRO A 133 -18.20 -12.28 0.09
C PRO A 133 -17.14 -11.32 0.66
N LEU A 134 -15.99 -11.14 0.01
CA LEU A 134 -14.95 -10.19 0.42
C LEU A 134 -15.26 -8.75 0.01
N ALA A 135 -16.11 -8.52 -1.00
CA ALA A 135 -16.36 -7.18 -1.55
C ALA A 135 -16.85 -6.15 -0.50
N PRO A 136 -17.72 -6.49 0.49
CA PRO A 136 -18.05 -5.58 1.59
C PRO A 136 -16.86 -5.25 2.52
N ALA A 137 -16.00 -6.23 2.80
CA ALA A 137 -14.80 -6.02 3.63
C ALA A 137 -13.75 -5.18 2.88
N LEU A 138 -13.58 -5.41 1.58
CA LEU A 138 -12.75 -4.58 0.70
C LEU A 138 -13.31 -3.17 0.64
N MET A 139 -14.62 -3.00 0.49
CA MET A 139 -15.26 -1.69 0.56
C MET A 139 -15.02 -0.98 1.89
N TYR A 140 -14.90 -1.69 3.01
CA TYR A 140 -14.66 -1.08 4.31
C TYR A 140 -13.21 -0.59 4.48
N HIS A 141 -12.23 -1.39 4.02
CA HIS A 141 -10.80 -1.13 4.22
C HIS A 141 -10.06 -0.54 2.99
N LEU A 142 -10.22 -1.14 1.81
CA LEU A 142 -9.51 -0.82 0.56
C LEU A 142 -10.35 0.11 -0.32
N ARG A 143 -10.03 1.41 -0.31
CA ARG A 143 -10.90 2.45 -0.87
C ARG A 143 -10.12 3.54 -1.61
N PRO A 144 -10.71 4.17 -2.65
CA PRO A 144 -10.28 5.49 -3.11
C PRO A 144 -10.77 6.58 -2.14
N PRO A 145 -10.24 7.82 -2.19
CA PRO A 145 -10.64 8.94 -1.34
C PRO A 145 -12.04 9.48 -1.73
N SER A 146 -13.06 8.66 -1.50
CA SER A 146 -14.45 8.89 -1.93
C SER A 146 -15.45 8.38 -0.90
N PRO A 147 -16.58 9.08 -0.68
CA PRO A 147 -17.70 8.61 0.13
C PRO A 147 -18.60 7.57 -0.59
N SER A 148 -18.21 7.05 -1.75
CA SER A 148 -19.00 5.99 -2.41
C SER A 148 -19.03 4.71 -1.57
N VAL A 149 -20.22 4.15 -1.35
CA VAL A 149 -20.42 2.78 -0.81
C VAL A 149 -21.05 1.84 -1.86
N GLN A 150 -20.97 2.21 -3.13
CA GLN A 150 -21.48 1.40 -4.24
C GLN A 150 -20.33 0.54 -4.79
N ILE A 151 -20.37 -0.77 -4.52
CA ILE A 151 -19.33 -1.73 -4.94
C ILE A 151 -18.92 -1.55 -6.42
N PRO A 152 -19.83 -1.44 -7.41
CA PRO A 152 -19.45 -1.25 -8.82
C PRO A 152 -18.66 0.04 -9.13
N LYS A 153 -18.74 1.07 -8.28
CA LYS A 153 -17.94 2.30 -8.41
C LYS A 153 -16.58 2.16 -7.74
N ILE A 154 -16.49 1.39 -6.66
CA ILE A 154 -15.24 1.15 -5.93
C ILE A 154 -14.40 0.08 -6.65
N SER A 155 -15.02 -0.87 -7.34
CA SER A 155 -14.32 -1.90 -8.11
C SER A 155 -13.47 -1.35 -9.26
N ILE A 156 -13.71 -0.12 -9.73
CA ILE A 156 -12.81 0.59 -10.65
C ILE A 156 -11.43 0.82 -10.01
N PHE A 157 -11.43 1.20 -8.72
CA PHE A 157 -10.21 1.36 -7.94
C PHE A 157 -9.56 0.00 -7.63
N TRP A 158 -10.35 -1.03 -7.32
CA TRP A 158 -9.81 -2.39 -7.14
C TRP A 158 -9.19 -2.95 -8.44
N SER A 159 -9.79 -2.68 -9.61
CA SER A 159 -9.18 -3.00 -10.90
C SER A 159 -7.82 -2.33 -11.03
N HIS A 160 -7.72 -1.01 -10.77
CA HIS A 160 -6.45 -0.30 -10.80
C HIS A 160 -5.38 -0.95 -9.89
N GLU A 161 -5.71 -1.22 -8.63
CA GLU A 161 -4.79 -1.87 -7.69
C GLU A 161 -4.41 -3.30 -8.12
N TRP A 162 -5.32 -4.04 -8.76
CA TRP A 162 -5.01 -5.35 -9.33
C TRP A 162 -4.11 -5.23 -10.56
N ASP A 163 -4.59 -4.55 -11.61
CA ASP A 163 -3.95 -4.43 -12.92
C ASP A 163 -2.51 -3.90 -12.77
N LYS A 164 -2.34 -2.86 -11.96
CA LYS A 164 -1.05 -2.18 -11.74
C LYS A 164 -0.13 -2.92 -10.77
N HIS A 165 -0.65 -3.49 -9.68
CA HIS A 165 0.18 -4.02 -8.59
C HIS A 165 -0.06 -5.50 -8.28
N GLY A 166 -1.31 -5.95 -8.22
CA GLY A 166 -1.66 -7.35 -7.92
C GLY A 166 -1.18 -8.36 -8.96
N THR A 167 -1.22 -8.00 -10.25
CA THR A 167 -0.68 -8.81 -11.35
C THR A 167 0.79 -9.19 -11.14
N CYS A 168 1.56 -8.36 -10.45
CA CYS A 168 2.99 -8.57 -10.16
C CYS A 168 3.26 -9.47 -8.94
N THR A 169 2.23 -10.00 -8.28
CA THR A 169 2.39 -10.98 -7.20
C THR A 169 2.56 -12.42 -7.67
N ILE A 170 2.28 -12.69 -8.94
CA ILE A 170 2.37 -14.01 -9.58
C ILE A 170 3.82 -14.29 -9.98
N ASP A 171 4.27 -15.53 -9.77
CA ASP A 171 5.59 -15.97 -10.24
C ASP A 171 5.48 -16.39 -11.72
N PRO A 172 6.12 -15.69 -12.68
CA PRO A 172 6.12 -16.09 -14.08
C PRO A 172 7.03 -17.30 -14.36
N SER A 173 7.70 -17.87 -13.34
CA SER A 173 8.57 -19.01 -13.50
C SER A 173 7.80 -20.26 -13.96
N PRO A 174 8.19 -20.90 -15.09
CA PRO A 174 7.59 -22.16 -15.56
C PRO A 174 8.00 -23.38 -14.71
N ALA A 175 8.37 -23.19 -13.44
CA ALA A 175 8.73 -24.25 -12.51
C ALA A 175 7.53 -25.12 -12.10
N LEU A 176 6.29 -24.59 -12.19
CA LEU A 176 5.06 -25.39 -12.09
C LEU A 176 4.69 -26.08 -13.42
N SER A 177 5.33 -25.70 -14.53
CA SER A 177 5.10 -26.26 -15.88
C SER A 177 5.99 -27.48 -16.19
N ARG A 178 6.76 -27.98 -15.22
CA ARG A 178 7.73 -29.08 -15.40
C ARG A 178 7.40 -30.37 -14.65
N LEU A 179 6.19 -30.50 -14.10
CA LEU A 179 5.64 -31.83 -13.86
C LEU A 179 5.33 -32.44 -15.25
N PRO A 180 5.68 -33.72 -15.52
CA PRO A 180 5.48 -34.30 -16.84
C PRO A 180 4.02 -34.22 -17.27
N LEU A 181 3.78 -33.57 -18.41
CA LEU A 181 2.47 -33.57 -19.06
C LEU A 181 2.16 -34.99 -19.51
N ASP A 182 1.16 -35.63 -18.88
CA ASP A 182 0.31 -36.52 -19.67
C ASP A 182 -0.40 -35.66 -20.73
N ALA A 183 -0.63 -36.24 -21.91
CA ALA A 183 -1.14 -35.50 -23.07
C ALA A 183 -2.67 -35.35 -23.05
N SER A 184 -3.26 -35.14 -21.86
CA SER A 184 -4.70 -35.27 -21.63
C SER A 184 -5.30 -34.20 -20.68
N SER A 185 -4.73 -33.00 -20.60
CA SER A 185 -5.16 -31.94 -19.67
C SER A 185 -5.43 -30.57 -20.35
N PRO A 186 -6.47 -29.80 -19.95
CA PRO A 186 -7.01 -28.69 -20.74
C PRO A 186 -6.23 -27.37 -20.59
N SER A 187 -5.66 -26.90 -21.70
CA SER A 187 -4.66 -25.82 -21.77
C SER A 187 -5.19 -24.37 -21.66
N ILE A 188 -6.45 -24.16 -21.27
CA ILE A 188 -7.03 -22.81 -21.05
C ILE A 188 -7.64 -22.64 -19.64
N GLY A 189 -8.25 -23.69 -19.07
CA GLY A 189 -8.90 -23.60 -17.75
C GLY A 189 -7.95 -23.47 -16.55
N SER A 190 -6.71 -23.94 -16.68
CA SER A 190 -5.72 -23.87 -15.59
C SER A 190 -5.07 -22.49 -15.45
N LEU A 191 -4.83 -21.78 -16.55
CA LEU A 191 -4.27 -20.42 -16.48
C LEU A 191 -5.28 -19.44 -15.90
N THR A 192 -6.56 -19.54 -16.27
CA THR A 192 -7.62 -18.73 -15.68
C THR A 192 -7.84 -19.04 -14.20
N SER A 193 -7.79 -20.31 -13.77
CA SER A 193 -7.89 -20.63 -12.34
C SER A 193 -6.73 -20.03 -11.53
N THR A 194 -5.48 -20.12 -12.03
CA THR A 194 -4.32 -19.50 -11.34
C THR A 194 -4.37 -17.98 -11.28
N ALA A 195 -4.87 -17.30 -12.33
CA ALA A 195 -5.09 -15.86 -12.30
C ALA A 195 -6.16 -15.46 -11.27
N ASN A 196 -7.26 -16.23 -11.21
CA ASN A 196 -8.36 -15.99 -10.28
C ASN A 196 -7.95 -16.24 -8.82
N GLU A 197 -7.21 -17.33 -8.55
CA GLU A 197 -6.63 -17.64 -7.24
C GLU A 197 -5.64 -16.56 -6.80
N ALA A 198 -4.80 -16.07 -7.70
CA ALA A 198 -3.86 -14.99 -7.42
C ALA A 198 -4.55 -13.66 -7.13
N GLN A 199 -5.61 -13.31 -7.89
CA GLN A 199 -6.44 -12.15 -7.61
C GLN A 199 -7.08 -12.25 -6.23
N LEU A 200 -7.71 -13.38 -5.92
CA LEU A 200 -8.32 -13.63 -4.61
C LEU A 200 -7.28 -13.52 -3.49
N SER A 201 -6.11 -14.13 -3.66
CA SER A 201 -4.99 -14.08 -2.72
C SER A 201 -4.45 -12.66 -2.53
N TYR A 202 -4.35 -11.85 -3.58
CA TYR A 202 -3.93 -10.44 -3.50
C TYR A 202 -4.86 -9.63 -2.59
N PHE A 203 -6.17 -9.68 -2.85
CA PHE A 203 -7.15 -8.95 -2.05
C PHE A 203 -7.29 -9.49 -0.62
N LEU A 204 -7.13 -10.81 -0.41
CA LEU A 204 -7.05 -11.39 0.93
C LEU A 204 -5.81 -10.90 1.70
N ASN A 205 -4.65 -10.78 1.05
CA ASN A 205 -3.44 -10.25 1.67
C ASN A 205 -3.56 -8.76 2.00
N ILE A 206 -4.26 -7.98 1.17
CA ILE A 206 -4.64 -6.59 1.49
C ILE A 206 -5.50 -6.56 2.75
N LEU A 207 -6.62 -7.30 2.79
CA LEU A 207 -7.51 -7.33 3.97
C LEU A 207 -6.78 -7.77 5.24
N LYS A 208 -5.87 -8.74 5.12
CA LYS A 208 -5.02 -9.18 6.23
C LYS A 208 -4.11 -8.06 6.71
N ALA A 209 -3.43 -7.35 5.81
CA ALA A 209 -2.60 -6.20 6.16
C ALA A 209 -3.43 -5.07 6.81
N SER A 210 -4.59 -4.71 6.25
CA SER A 210 -5.51 -3.70 6.79
C SER A 210 -6.04 -4.01 8.19
N ARG A 211 -6.03 -5.29 8.61
CA ARG A 211 -6.42 -5.72 9.96
C ARG A 211 -5.23 -5.94 10.91
N THR A 212 -4.05 -6.25 10.36
CA THR A 212 -2.81 -6.41 11.15
C THR A 212 -2.25 -5.06 11.56
N TYR A 213 -2.44 -4.04 10.73
CA TYR A 213 -1.82 -2.73 10.86
C TYR A 213 -2.87 -1.64 11.16
N ASP A 214 -3.51 -1.71 12.33
CA ASP A 214 -4.40 -0.65 12.85
C ASP A 214 -3.61 0.57 13.32
N ILE A 215 -3.13 1.34 12.33
CA ILE A 215 -2.42 2.61 12.50
C ILE A 215 -3.20 3.58 13.41
N ALA A 216 -4.54 3.58 13.35
CA ALA A 216 -5.35 4.50 14.15
C ALA A 216 -5.32 4.14 15.64
N THR A 217 -5.41 2.85 15.98
CA THR A 217 -5.24 2.39 17.36
C THR A 217 -3.82 2.59 17.86
N THR A 218 -2.79 2.27 17.06
CA THR A 218 -1.38 2.49 17.44
C THR A 218 -1.09 3.94 17.80
N LEU A 219 -1.50 4.88 16.95
CA LEU A 219 -1.29 6.31 17.19
C LEU A 219 -2.08 6.77 18.44
N ARG A 220 -3.34 6.34 18.59
CA ARG A 220 -4.16 6.67 19.76
C ARG A 220 -3.55 6.17 21.07
N LEU A 221 -2.97 4.96 21.09
CA LEU A 221 -2.28 4.41 22.27
C LEU A 221 -0.99 5.19 22.61
N ALA A 222 -0.33 5.79 21.60
CA ALA A 222 0.78 6.70 21.79
C ALA A 222 0.36 8.16 22.11
N GLY A 223 -0.93 8.43 22.37
CA GLY A 223 -1.45 9.78 22.64
C GLY A 223 -1.61 10.68 21.40
N ILE A 224 -1.40 10.12 20.20
CA ILE A 224 -1.52 10.81 18.91
C ILE A 224 -2.95 10.60 18.40
N VAL A 225 -3.82 11.57 18.65
CA VAL A 225 -5.25 11.53 18.29
C VAL A 225 -5.58 12.59 17.25
N SER A 226 -6.63 12.36 16.46
CA SER A 226 -7.14 13.36 15.51
C SER A 226 -7.56 14.63 16.24
N SER A 227 -6.99 15.77 15.85
CA SER A 227 -7.26 17.09 16.43
C SER A 227 -7.16 18.17 15.36
N SER A 228 -7.83 19.29 15.60
CA SER A 228 -7.73 20.53 14.81
C SER A 228 -6.86 21.60 15.49
N THR A 229 -6.27 21.29 16.64
CA THR A 229 -5.48 22.22 17.46
C THR A 229 -4.17 21.62 17.98
N ALA A 230 -4.09 20.29 18.12
CA ALA A 230 -2.85 19.61 18.50
C ALA A 230 -2.01 19.29 17.25
N SER A 231 -0.71 19.52 17.38
CA SER A 231 0.30 19.18 16.37
C SER A 231 1.23 18.10 16.92
N TYR A 232 1.69 17.22 16.04
CA TYR A 232 2.61 16.13 16.38
C TYR A 232 3.81 16.17 15.43
N THR A 233 5.00 15.93 15.96
CA THR A 233 6.21 15.82 15.16
C THR A 233 6.22 14.51 14.35
N LEU A 234 6.90 14.54 13.20
CA LEU A 234 7.16 13.35 12.40
C LEU A 234 7.83 12.23 13.23
N SER A 235 8.76 12.62 14.11
CA SER A 235 9.45 11.69 15.02
C SER A 235 8.49 10.96 15.95
N GLN A 236 7.56 11.66 16.62
CA GLN A 236 6.57 11.03 17.50
C GLN A 236 5.71 9.99 16.75
N VAL A 237 5.25 10.33 15.55
CA VAL A 237 4.42 9.45 14.72
C VAL A 237 5.22 8.20 14.28
N ILE A 238 6.46 8.38 13.82
CA ILE A 238 7.34 7.27 13.42
C ILE A 238 7.69 6.39 14.64
N SER A 239 8.03 6.98 15.79
CA SER A 239 8.35 6.25 17.01
C SER A 239 7.20 5.38 17.49
N ALA A 240 5.95 5.88 17.47
CA ALA A 240 4.77 5.10 17.82
C ALA A 240 4.62 3.85 16.94
N LEU A 241 4.80 4.01 15.62
CA LEU A 241 4.68 2.92 14.65
C LEU A 241 5.81 1.89 14.75
N ILE A 242 7.06 2.35 14.94
CA ILE A 242 8.22 1.47 15.18
C ILE A 242 8.08 0.71 16.50
N THR A 243 7.49 1.32 17.54
CA THR A 243 7.29 0.68 18.85
C THR A 243 6.33 -0.50 18.75
N GLU A 244 5.23 -0.36 18.01
CA GLU A 244 4.23 -1.42 17.82
C GLU A 244 4.68 -2.50 16.83
N TYR A 245 5.24 -2.09 15.68
CA TYR A 245 5.43 -2.98 14.53
C TYR A 245 6.91 -3.26 14.18
N GLY A 246 7.85 -2.71 14.96
CA GLY A 246 9.29 -2.92 14.81
C GLY A 246 9.98 -1.97 13.82
N SER A 247 11.30 -2.01 13.76
CA SER A 247 12.13 -1.10 12.95
C SER A 247 11.95 -1.25 11.43
N ALA A 248 11.48 -2.41 10.96
CA ALA A 248 11.06 -2.60 9.56
C ALA A 248 9.84 -1.75 9.17
N PHE A 249 9.18 -1.14 10.15
CA PHE A 249 8.01 -0.29 10.01
C PHE A 249 8.30 1.20 10.08
N ALA A 250 9.59 1.60 10.15
CA ALA A 250 9.97 2.97 9.83
C ALA A 250 9.42 3.27 8.41
N PRO A 251 8.42 4.17 8.26
CA PRO A 251 7.71 4.29 7.01
C PRO A 251 8.68 4.77 5.92
N SER A 252 8.78 4.02 4.83
CA SER A 252 9.76 4.29 3.76
C SER A 252 9.53 5.64 3.09
N SER A 253 8.31 6.17 3.20
CA SER A 253 7.97 7.58 3.04
C SER A 253 6.69 7.87 3.82
N LEU A 254 6.59 9.10 4.29
CA LEU A 254 5.43 9.67 4.98
C LEU A 254 5.27 11.10 4.44
N THR A 255 4.23 11.32 3.63
CA THR A 255 4.00 12.62 2.97
C THR A 255 2.82 13.33 3.58
N CYS A 256 3.08 14.55 4.06
CA CYS A 256 2.08 15.49 4.57
C CYS A 256 1.48 16.32 3.43
N ARG A 257 0.17 16.57 3.50
CA ARG A 257 -0.54 17.53 2.64
C ARG A 257 -1.25 18.56 3.52
N THR A 258 -0.88 19.83 3.38
CA THR A 258 -1.63 20.94 3.95
C THR A 258 -3.01 21.02 3.29
N VAL A 259 -4.07 20.86 4.09
CA VAL A 259 -5.46 21.04 3.66
C VAL A 259 -5.98 22.29 4.34
N ASN A 260 -6.35 23.29 3.54
CA ASN A 260 -7.08 24.46 4.03
C ASN A 260 -8.50 24.01 4.38
N VAL A 261 -8.76 23.82 5.67
CA VAL A 261 -10.12 23.57 6.18
C VAL A 261 -10.78 24.92 6.42
N THR A 262 -11.70 25.29 5.53
CA THR A 262 -12.63 26.42 5.69
C THR A 262 -13.80 26.05 6.58
#